data_AF-A0AAU2K5E4-F1
#
_entry.id   AF-A0AAU2K5E4-F1
#
_cell.length_a   1.000
_cell.length_b   1.000
_cell.length_c   1.000
_cell.angle_alpha   90.00
_cell.angle_beta   90.00
_cell.angle_gamma   90.00
#
_symmetry.space_group_name_H-M   'P 1'
#
loop_
_entity.id
_entity.type
_entity.pdbx_description
1 polymer ?
#
loop_
_entity_poly.entity_id
_entity_poly.type
_entity_poly.pdbx_seq_one_letter_code
_entity_poly.pdbx_strand_id
1 'polypeptide(L)'
;MDIGVVTAQLTAVAGVVGTLMSALLTQRAADRSRQREQERAEELWDQRTSAQELWACYVALNTSSRHYLAALTDQLHALGHDAEVPHARQRLTGARDHHREVYAEAQIRLPERVLDHAAAVSHGLGAVYGMVRRLDDGARRPGDSPAAAQAAIVSLWARLREMRREMRADLGASRSDSGR
;
A
#
# COMPACT_ATOMS: atom_id res chain seq x y z
N MET A 1 -14.56 80.80 -13.14
CA MET A 1 -14.60 79.33 -13.01
C MET A 1 -13.80 79.00 -11.75
N ASP A 2 -14.48 78.48 -10.72
CA ASP A 2 -13.95 78.41 -9.36
C ASP A 2 -12.93 77.27 -9.20
N ILE A 3 -11.66 77.64 -9.02
CA ILE A 3 -10.53 76.69 -8.89
C ILE A 3 -10.72 75.78 -7.65
N GLY A 4 -11.44 76.25 -6.63
CA GLY A 4 -11.78 75.48 -5.42
C GLY A 4 -12.74 74.32 -5.66
N VAL A 5 -13.70 74.45 -6.60
CA VAL A 5 -14.66 73.38 -6.92
C VAL A 5 -13.98 72.25 -7.70
N VAL A 6 -13.10 72.62 -8.64
CA VAL A 6 -12.34 71.67 -9.46
C VAL A 6 -11.36 70.86 -8.61
N THR A 7 -10.67 71.50 -7.67
CA THR A 7 -9.75 70.83 -6.75
C THR A 7 -10.46 69.90 -5.77
N ALA A 8 -11.61 70.31 -5.22
CA ALA A 8 -12.44 69.46 -4.36
C ALA A 8 -12.94 68.20 -5.09
N GLN A 9 -13.43 68.32 -6.33
CA GLN A 9 -13.85 67.18 -7.14
C GLN A 9 -12.70 66.22 -7.43
N LEU A 10 -11.51 66.75 -7.76
CA LEU A 10 -10.31 65.93 -7.98
C LEU A 10 -9.91 65.13 -6.74
N THR A 11 -9.96 65.74 -5.54
CA THR A 11 -9.65 65.03 -4.29
C THR A 11 -10.69 63.95 -3.94
N ALA A 12 -11.98 64.21 -4.20
CA ALA A 12 -13.03 63.23 -3.96
C ALA A 12 -12.88 62.01 -4.89
N VAL A 13 -12.60 62.22 -6.17
CA VAL A 13 -12.34 61.13 -7.12
C VAL A 13 -11.09 60.34 -6.73
N ALA A 14 -10.01 61.02 -6.33
CA ALA A 14 -8.79 60.37 -5.87
C ALA A 14 -9.03 59.47 -4.64
N GLY A 15 -9.85 59.92 -3.69
CA GLY A 15 -10.21 59.12 -2.50
C GLY A 15 -11.02 57.87 -2.84
N VAL A 16 -11.98 57.97 -3.76
CA VAL A 16 -12.80 56.83 -4.21
C VAL A 16 -11.94 55.83 -4.99
N VAL A 17 -11.10 56.29 -5.92
CA VAL A 17 -10.19 55.44 -6.69
C VAL A 17 -9.18 54.75 -5.79
N GLY A 18 -8.60 55.46 -4.81
CA GLY A 18 -7.69 54.88 -3.83
C GLY A 18 -8.33 53.78 -2.98
N THR A 19 -9.59 53.98 -2.57
CA THR A 19 -10.34 52.98 -1.80
C THR A 19 -10.66 51.74 -2.63
N LEU A 20 -11.11 51.91 -3.87
CA LEU A 20 -11.41 50.79 -4.78
C LEU A 20 -10.14 49.99 -5.12
N MET A 21 -9.03 50.67 -5.41
CA MET A 21 -7.74 50.02 -5.65
C MET A 21 -7.24 49.26 -4.42
N SER A 22 -7.39 49.83 -3.22
CA SER A 22 -7.03 49.15 -1.97
C SER A 22 -7.90 47.92 -1.70
N ALA A 23 -9.21 48.01 -1.94
CA ALA A 23 -10.12 46.88 -1.77
C ALA A 23 -9.80 45.73 -2.75
N LEU A 24 -9.50 46.06 -4.01
CA LEU A 24 -9.18 45.08 -5.05
C LEU A 24 -7.83 44.38 -4.80
N LEU A 25 -6.83 45.11 -4.27
CA LEU A 25 -5.55 44.53 -3.85
C LEU A 25 -5.72 43.59 -2.65
N THR A 26 -6.52 43.97 -1.66
CA THR A 26 -6.84 43.13 -0.49
C THR A 26 -7.61 41.87 -0.90
N GLN A 27 -8.59 41.98 -1.81
CA GLN A 27 -9.30 40.82 -2.36
C GLN A 27 -8.35 39.88 -3.10
N ARG A 28 -7.49 40.40 -3.99
CA ARG A 28 -6.50 39.57 -4.69
C ARG A 28 -5.47 38.92 -3.78
N ALA A 29 -5.10 39.57 -2.68
CA ALA A 29 -4.21 38.99 -1.68
C ALA A 29 -4.91 37.88 -0.89
N ALA A 30 -6.18 38.08 -0.52
CA ALA A 30 -7.01 37.08 0.15
C ALA A 30 -7.28 35.85 -0.74
N ASP A 31 -7.58 36.04 -2.03
CA ASP A 31 -7.80 34.94 -2.97
C ASP A 31 -6.51 34.12 -3.19
N ARG A 32 -5.36 34.78 -3.32
CA ARG A 32 -4.06 34.08 -3.40
C ARG A 32 -3.70 33.33 -2.11
N SER A 33 -4.09 33.85 -0.95
CA SER A 33 -3.90 33.14 0.33
C SER A 33 -4.77 31.89 0.39
N ARG A 34 -6.06 32.02 0.02
CA ARG A 34 -7.01 30.90 -0.02
C ARG A 34 -6.59 29.81 -0.99
N GLN A 35 -6.08 30.18 -2.16
CA GLN A 35 -5.60 29.22 -3.15
C GLN A 35 -4.39 28.42 -2.63
N ARG A 36 -3.44 29.08 -1.96
CA ARG A 36 -2.29 28.40 -1.32
C ARG A 36 -2.71 27.52 -0.15
N GLU A 37 -3.72 27.92 0.62
CA GLU A 37 -4.28 27.11 1.69
C GLU A 37 -5.00 25.87 1.16
N GLN A 38 -5.71 26.00 0.03
CA GLN A 38 -6.35 24.90 -0.67
C GLN A 38 -5.31 23.93 -1.24
N GLU A 39 -4.29 24.42 -1.96
CA GLU A 39 -3.20 23.60 -2.49
C GLU A 39 -2.51 22.79 -1.39
N ARG A 40 -2.18 23.42 -0.26
CA ARG A 40 -1.60 22.71 0.90
C ARG A 40 -2.55 21.68 1.50
N ALA A 41 -3.85 21.98 1.56
CA ALA A 41 -4.84 21.05 2.09
C ALA A 41 -4.99 19.82 1.16
N GLU A 42 -4.97 20.04 -0.15
CA GLU A 42 -4.98 18.99 -1.18
C GLU A 42 -3.71 18.12 -1.09
N GLU A 43 -2.52 18.73 -1.01
CA GLU A 43 -1.25 18.01 -0.85
C GLU A 43 -1.26 17.12 0.40
N LEU A 44 -1.72 17.66 1.54
CA LEU A 44 -1.83 16.89 2.78
C LEU A 44 -2.86 15.77 2.68
N TRP A 45 -3.94 15.97 1.93
CA TRP A 45 -4.95 14.95 1.69
C TRP A 45 -4.40 13.84 0.80
N ASP A 46 -3.75 14.16 -0.31
CA ASP A 46 -3.12 13.21 -1.23
C ASP A 46 -2.04 12.37 -0.56
N GLN A 47 -1.21 12.99 0.28
CA GLN A 47 -0.19 12.29 1.07
C GLN A 47 -0.82 11.30 2.05
N ARG A 48 -1.90 11.69 2.74
CA ARG A 48 -2.62 10.81 3.67
C ARG A 48 -3.27 9.65 2.95
N THR A 49 -3.93 9.91 1.83
CA THR A 49 -4.58 8.88 1.00
C THR A 49 -3.54 7.88 0.49
N SER A 50 -2.44 8.36 -0.09
CA SER A 50 -1.33 7.51 -0.56
C SER A 50 -0.73 6.65 0.55
N ALA A 51 -0.54 7.20 1.75
CA ALA A 51 -0.04 6.45 2.90
C ALA A 51 -1.03 5.38 3.38
N GLN A 52 -2.34 5.65 3.31
CA GLN A 52 -3.38 4.68 3.65
C GLN A 52 -3.45 3.54 2.63
N GLU A 53 -3.35 3.85 1.33
CA GLU A 53 -3.32 2.85 0.26
C GLU A 53 -2.10 1.94 0.37
N LEU A 54 -0.93 2.49 0.68
CA LEU A 54 0.29 1.72 0.91
C LEU A 54 0.14 0.81 2.14
N TRP A 55 -0.42 1.32 3.24
CA TRP A 55 -0.69 0.52 4.43
C TRP A 55 -1.67 -0.63 4.14
N ALA A 56 -2.75 -0.37 3.41
CA ALA A 56 -3.71 -1.38 3.00
C ALA A 56 -3.05 -2.47 2.14
N CYS A 57 -2.20 -2.08 1.19
CA CYS A 57 -1.45 -3.01 0.35
C CYS A 57 -0.52 -3.91 1.18
N TYR A 58 0.21 -3.36 2.16
CA TYR A 58 1.03 -4.16 3.07
C TYR A 58 0.22 -5.16 3.91
N VAL A 59 -0.93 -4.73 4.45
CA VAL A 59 -1.80 -5.60 5.24
C VAL A 59 -2.36 -6.73 4.37
N ALA A 60 -2.84 -6.40 3.17
CA ALA A 60 -3.35 -7.39 2.23
C ALA A 60 -2.28 -8.42 1.88
N LEU A 61 -1.08 -7.98 1.49
CA LEU A 61 0.01 -8.88 1.10
C LEU A 61 0.46 -9.77 2.27
N ASN A 62 0.61 -9.20 3.47
CA ASN A 62 0.99 -9.98 4.64
C ASN A 62 -0.06 -11.05 4.98
N THR A 63 -1.34 -10.66 4.95
CA THR A 63 -2.46 -11.53 5.29
C THR A 63 -2.61 -12.66 4.27
N SER A 64 -2.63 -12.33 2.97
CA SER A 64 -2.77 -13.32 1.90
C SER A 64 -1.61 -14.33 1.90
N SER A 65 -0.37 -13.88 2.12
CA SER A 65 0.80 -14.76 2.20
C SER A 65 0.73 -15.72 3.39
N ARG A 66 0.26 -15.25 4.56
CA ARG A 66 0.06 -16.09 5.75
C ARG A 66 -1.08 -17.09 5.56
N HIS A 67 -2.19 -16.66 4.97
CA HIS A 67 -3.30 -17.54 4.63
C HIS A 67 -2.88 -18.64 3.65
N TYR A 68 -2.08 -18.30 2.65
CA TYR A 68 -1.55 -19.28 1.70
C TYR A 68 -0.61 -20.28 2.39
N LEU A 69 0.30 -19.82 3.26
CA LEU A 69 1.17 -20.72 4.03
C LEU A 69 0.40 -21.62 5.00
N ALA A 70 -0.65 -21.09 5.64
CA ALA A 70 -1.53 -21.87 6.49
C ALA A 70 -2.26 -22.96 5.68
N ALA A 71 -2.81 -22.62 4.51
CA ALA A 71 -3.46 -23.60 3.64
C ALA A 71 -2.49 -24.66 3.11
N LEU A 72 -1.22 -24.33 2.88
CA LEU A 72 -0.17 -25.30 2.56
C LEU A 72 0.10 -26.27 3.72
N THR A 73 0.09 -25.75 4.96
CA THR A 73 0.26 -26.57 6.17
C THR A 73 -0.93 -27.51 6.34
N ASP A 74 -2.15 -27.01 6.16
CA ASP A 74 -3.37 -27.80 6.25
C ASP A 74 -3.40 -28.91 5.19
N GLN A 75 -3.05 -28.60 3.94
CA GLN A 75 -2.96 -29.61 2.88
C GLN A 75 -1.90 -30.68 3.19
N LEU A 76 -0.76 -30.29 3.76
CA LEU A 76 0.29 -31.22 4.16
C LEU A 76 -0.20 -32.17 5.27
N HIS A 77 -0.98 -31.69 6.24
CA HIS A 77 -1.58 -32.51 7.29
C HIS A 77 -2.69 -33.44 6.76
N ALA A 78 -3.45 -32.98 5.77
CA ALA A 78 -4.49 -33.79 5.14
C ALA A 78 -3.92 -34.95 4.31
N LEU A 79 -2.62 -34.93 3.96
CA LEU A 79 -1.98 -36.07 3.30
C LEU A 79 -2.09 -37.33 4.16
N GLY A 80 -2.82 -38.34 3.67
CA GLY A 80 -3.09 -39.59 4.38
C GLY A 80 -4.44 -39.63 5.13
N HIS A 81 -5.22 -38.54 5.09
CA HIS A 81 -6.59 -38.47 5.60
C HIS A 81 -7.57 -38.20 4.45
N ASP A 82 -7.92 -39.26 3.69
CA ASP A 82 -8.64 -39.16 2.40
C ASP A 82 -9.93 -38.33 2.44
N ALA A 83 -10.62 -38.29 3.59
CA ALA A 83 -11.85 -37.50 3.76
C ALA A 83 -11.62 -35.97 3.76
N GLU A 84 -10.46 -35.49 4.18
CA GLU A 84 -10.16 -34.06 4.35
C GLU A 84 -9.45 -33.44 3.14
N VAL A 85 -8.84 -34.27 2.29
CA VAL A 85 -8.05 -33.85 1.12
C VAL A 85 -8.83 -32.92 0.17
N PRO A 86 -10.10 -33.18 -0.22
CA PRO A 86 -10.79 -32.31 -1.16
C PRO A 86 -11.00 -30.88 -0.64
N HIS A 87 -11.36 -30.75 0.64
CA HIS A 87 -11.61 -29.45 1.27
C HIS A 87 -10.30 -28.67 1.47
N ALA A 88 -9.24 -29.34 1.94
CA ALA A 88 -7.92 -28.73 2.07
C ALA A 88 -7.38 -28.26 0.71
N ARG A 89 -7.60 -29.05 -0.37
CA ARG A 89 -7.18 -28.70 -1.72
C ARG A 89 -7.92 -27.48 -2.25
N GLN A 90 -9.22 -27.38 -2.01
CA GLN A 90 -10.02 -26.22 -2.40
C GLN A 90 -9.54 -24.95 -1.68
N ARG A 91 -9.35 -25.02 -0.36
CA ARG A 91 -8.81 -23.90 0.44
C ARG A 91 -7.43 -23.47 -0.04
N LEU A 92 -6.56 -24.42 -0.37
CA LEU A 92 -5.23 -24.13 -0.91
C LEU A 92 -5.28 -23.39 -2.24
N THR A 93 -6.11 -23.83 -3.18
CA THR A 93 -6.28 -23.15 -4.47
C THR A 93 -6.81 -21.72 -4.28
N GLY A 94 -7.87 -21.55 -3.47
CA GLY A 94 -8.41 -20.22 -3.19
C GLY A 94 -7.39 -19.26 -2.53
N ALA A 95 -6.62 -19.76 -1.55
CA ALA A 95 -5.58 -18.95 -0.91
C ALA A 95 -4.43 -18.58 -1.87
N ARG A 96 -4.07 -19.49 -2.79
CA ARG A 96 -3.05 -19.23 -3.82
C ARG A 96 -3.50 -18.14 -4.79
N ASP A 97 -4.73 -18.24 -5.29
CA ASP A 97 -5.24 -17.31 -6.28
C ASP A 97 -5.43 -15.91 -5.67
N HIS A 98 -5.99 -15.83 -4.47
CA HIS A 98 -6.07 -14.57 -3.73
C HIS A 98 -4.68 -13.95 -3.46
N HIS A 99 -3.69 -14.77 -3.08
CA HIS A 99 -2.32 -14.26 -2.91
C HIS A 99 -1.73 -13.69 -4.20
N ARG A 100 -2.00 -14.32 -5.35
CA ARG A 100 -1.49 -13.85 -6.66
C ARG A 100 -2.10 -12.52 -7.07
N GLU A 101 -3.40 -12.34 -6.85
CA GLU A 101 -4.07 -11.06 -7.10
C GLU A 101 -3.45 -9.93 -6.28
N VAL A 102 -3.33 -10.15 -4.97
CA VAL A 102 -2.71 -9.19 -4.05
C VAL A 102 -1.24 -8.94 -4.37
N TYR A 103 -0.50 -9.97 -4.77
CA TYR A 103 0.91 -9.83 -5.14
C TYR A 103 1.08 -9.02 -6.44
N ALA A 104 0.19 -9.19 -7.42
CA ALA A 104 0.22 -8.39 -8.65
C ALA A 104 -0.02 -6.90 -8.37
N GLU A 105 -0.97 -6.58 -7.48
CA GLU A 105 -1.19 -5.20 -7.02
C GLU A 105 0.05 -4.67 -6.28
N ALA A 106 0.64 -5.49 -5.40
CA ALA A 106 1.83 -5.13 -4.64
C ALA A 106 3.03 -4.79 -5.54
N GLN A 107 3.22 -5.49 -6.66
CA GLN A 107 4.30 -5.22 -7.63
C GLN A 107 4.26 -3.80 -8.22
N ILE A 108 3.07 -3.19 -8.27
CA ILE A 108 2.90 -1.83 -8.78
C ILE A 108 3.06 -0.77 -7.69
N ARG A 109 2.70 -1.11 -6.45
CA ARG A 109 2.57 -0.14 -5.36
C ARG A 109 3.72 -0.13 -4.35
N LEU A 110 4.38 -1.28 -4.16
CA LEU A 110 5.36 -1.41 -3.09
C LEU A 110 6.76 -0.97 -3.54
N PRO A 111 7.57 -0.40 -2.64
CA PRO A 111 8.95 -0.06 -2.94
C PRO A 111 9.80 -1.32 -3.10
N GLU A 112 10.86 -1.23 -3.92
CA GLU A 112 11.74 -2.34 -4.32
C GLU A 112 12.25 -3.14 -3.12
N ARG A 113 12.69 -2.45 -2.05
CA ARG A 113 13.18 -3.09 -0.82
C ARG A 113 12.19 -4.08 -0.21
N VAL A 114 10.88 -3.79 -0.26
CA VAL A 114 9.85 -4.71 0.24
C VAL A 114 9.52 -5.77 -0.81
N LEU A 115 9.55 -5.40 -2.09
CA LEU A 115 9.31 -6.33 -3.19
C LEU A 115 10.35 -7.46 -3.26
N ASP A 116 11.62 -7.21 -2.94
CA ASP A 116 12.64 -8.26 -2.87
C ASP A 116 12.25 -9.37 -1.87
N HIS A 117 11.80 -8.97 -0.69
CA HIS A 117 11.32 -9.92 0.32
C HIS A 117 10.01 -10.59 -0.10
N ALA A 118 9.10 -9.84 -0.71
CA ALA A 118 7.84 -10.38 -1.21
C ALA A 118 8.07 -11.42 -2.31
N ALA A 119 8.96 -11.15 -3.26
CA ALA A 119 9.36 -12.06 -4.32
C ALA A 119 9.99 -13.33 -3.76
N ALA A 120 10.86 -13.22 -2.77
CA ALA A 120 11.45 -14.38 -2.10
C ALA A 120 10.39 -15.25 -1.39
N VAL A 121 9.39 -14.62 -0.75
CA VAL A 121 8.26 -15.31 -0.13
C VAL A 121 7.38 -15.98 -1.18
N SER A 122 6.97 -15.27 -2.23
CA SER A 122 6.09 -15.80 -3.29
C SER A 122 6.73 -16.95 -4.05
N HIS A 123 8.03 -16.88 -4.35
CA HIS A 123 8.77 -18.01 -4.93
C HIS A 123 8.79 -19.22 -4.00
N GLY A 124 9.09 -19.03 -2.71
CA GLY A 124 9.09 -20.13 -1.75
C GLY A 124 7.70 -20.75 -1.57
N LEU A 125 6.65 -19.94 -1.51
CA LEU A 125 5.25 -20.42 -1.46
C LEU A 125 4.92 -21.25 -2.71
N GLY A 126 5.33 -20.81 -3.90
CA GLY A 126 5.17 -21.56 -5.15
C GLY A 126 5.93 -22.89 -5.15
N ALA A 127 7.15 -22.92 -4.62
CA ALA A 127 7.95 -24.13 -4.51
C ALA A 127 7.32 -25.16 -3.57
N VAL A 128 6.87 -24.73 -2.38
CA VAL A 128 6.18 -25.60 -1.41
C VAL A 128 4.85 -26.09 -1.96
N TYR A 129 4.07 -25.22 -2.60
CA TYR A 129 2.85 -25.62 -3.30
C TYR A 129 3.11 -26.74 -4.31
N GLY A 130 4.13 -26.58 -5.15
CA GLY A 130 4.50 -27.59 -6.14
C GLY A 130 4.86 -28.92 -5.47
N MET A 131 5.60 -28.89 -4.37
CA MET A 131 5.97 -30.09 -3.61
C MET A 131 4.75 -30.77 -2.99
N VAL A 132 3.90 -30.00 -2.28
CA VAL A 132 2.68 -30.51 -1.62
C VAL A 132 1.72 -31.11 -2.65
N ARG A 133 1.50 -30.46 -3.80
CA ARG A 133 0.64 -31.01 -4.86
C ARG A 133 1.19 -32.29 -5.47
N ARG A 134 2.51 -32.40 -5.67
CA ARG A 134 3.12 -33.65 -6.15
C ARG A 134 3.01 -34.78 -5.13
N LEU A 135 3.10 -34.48 -3.83
CA LEU A 135 2.87 -35.47 -2.78
C LEU A 135 1.42 -35.95 -2.78
N ASP A 136 0.47 -35.02 -2.91
CA ASP A 136 -0.98 -35.25 -2.97
C ASP A 136 -1.41 -36.04 -4.22
N ASP A 137 -0.82 -35.74 -5.38
CA ASP A 137 -1.12 -36.42 -6.65
C ASP A 137 -0.34 -37.75 -6.83
N GLY A 138 0.50 -38.14 -5.86
CA GLY A 138 1.36 -39.33 -5.95
C GLY A 138 2.54 -39.20 -6.95
N ALA A 139 2.76 -38.02 -7.53
CA ALA A 139 3.77 -37.74 -8.57
C ALA A 139 5.08 -37.18 -7.98
N ARG A 140 5.64 -37.86 -6.96
CA ARG A 140 6.81 -37.40 -6.20
C ARG A 140 8.07 -37.30 -7.07
N ARG A 141 8.84 -36.21 -6.91
CA ARG A 141 10.19 -36.03 -7.46
C ARG A 141 11.26 -36.41 -6.43
N PRO A 142 12.52 -36.64 -6.86
CA PRO A 142 13.63 -36.79 -5.93
C PRO A 142 13.69 -35.61 -4.93
N GLY A 143 13.72 -35.91 -3.64
CA GLY A 143 13.70 -34.91 -2.55
C GLY A 143 12.31 -34.50 -2.07
N ASP A 144 11.24 -34.84 -2.79
CA ASP A 144 9.88 -34.60 -2.31
C ASP A 144 9.56 -35.55 -1.16
N SER A 145 9.32 -34.99 0.02
CA SER A 145 8.84 -35.73 1.17
C SER A 145 8.00 -34.81 2.07
N PRO A 146 7.09 -35.36 2.89
CA PRO A 146 6.38 -34.56 3.88
C PRO A 146 7.33 -33.80 4.82
N ALA A 147 8.46 -34.41 5.19
CA ALA A 147 9.48 -33.78 6.02
C ALA A 147 10.17 -32.60 5.31
N ALA A 148 10.50 -32.73 4.02
CA ALA A 148 11.06 -31.64 3.23
C ALA A 148 10.06 -30.49 3.07
N ALA A 149 8.77 -30.79 2.84
CA ALA A 149 7.71 -29.79 2.77
C ALA A 149 7.57 -29.04 4.10
N GLN A 150 7.56 -29.78 5.22
CA GLN A 150 7.51 -29.19 6.55
C GLN A 150 8.70 -28.27 6.84
N ALA A 151 9.93 -28.69 6.50
CA ALA A 151 11.12 -27.88 6.67
C ALA A 151 11.04 -26.57 5.84
N ALA A 152 10.53 -26.66 4.61
CA ALA A 152 10.34 -25.50 3.77
C ALA A 152 9.24 -24.55 4.31
N ILE A 153 8.15 -25.08 4.87
CA ILE A 153 7.11 -24.28 5.57
C ILE A 153 7.70 -23.52 6.75
N VAL A 154 8.53 -24.17 7.58
CA VAL A 154 9.21 -23.52 8.72
C VAL A 154 10.11 -22.37 8.25
N SER A 155 10.87 -22.59 7.17
CA SER A 155 11.70 -21.55 6.56
C SER A 155 10.87 -20.36 6.03
N LEU A 156 9.73 -20.64 5.39
CA LEU A 156 8.81 -19.61 4.91
C LEU A 156 8.21 -18.78 6.04
N TRP A 157 7.88 -19.38 7.19
CA TRP A 157 7.45 -18.62 8.36
C TRP A 157 8.51 -17.61 8.82
N ALA A 158 9.79 -17.94 8.72
CA ALA A 158 10.88 -17.00 9.02
C ALA A 158 10.93 -15.85 8.01
N ARG A 159 10.88 -16.15 6.70
CA ARG A 159 10.86 -15.15 5.63
C ARG A 159 9.67 -14.20 5.73
N LEU A 160 8.48 -14.70 6.09
CA LEU A 160 7.31 -13.85 6.34
C LEU A 160 7.51 -12.88 7.51
N ARG A 161 8.28 -13.27 8.54
CA ARG A 161 8.62 -12.37 9.65
C ARG A 161 9.59 -11.28 9.20
N GLU A 162 10.56 -11.61 8.36
CA GLU A 162 11.50 -10.67 7.76
C GLU A 162 10.78 -9.66 6.86
N MET A 163 9.97 -10.14 5.91
CA MET A 163 9.14 -9.28 5.05
C MET A 163 8.29 -8.29 5.87
N ARG A 164 7.64 -8.77 6.94
CA ARG A 164 6.85 -7.90 7.83
C ARG A 164 7.71 -6.86 8.56
N ARG A 165 8.95 -7.18 8.91
CA ARG A 165 9.87 -6.22 9.54
C ARG A 165 10.21 -5.10 8.55
N GLU A 166 10.50 -5.44 7.30
CA GLU A 166 10.77 -4.45 6.26
C GLU A 166 9.55 -3.57 5.96
N MET A 167 8.35 -4.14 5.85
CA MET A 167 7.11 -3.36 5.71
C MET A 167 6.93 -2.34 6.85
N ARG A 168 7.29 -2.71 8.08
CA ARG A 168 7.20 -1.81 9.24
C ARG A 168 8.30 -0.74 9.24
N ALA A 169 9.51 -1.11 8.85
CA ALA A 169 10.62 -0.17 8.72
C ALA A 169 10.31 0.87 7.65
N ASP A 170 9.74 0.44 6.52
CA ASP A 170 9.27 1.30 5.44
C ASP A 170 8.23 2.31 5.92
N LEU A 171 7.16 1.85 6.57
CA LEU A 171 6.13 2.73 7.15
C LEU A 171 6.70 3.69 8.21
N GLY A 172 7.73 3.26 8.96
CA GLY A 172 8.43 4.10 9.93
C GLY A 172 9.24 5.21 9.27
N ALA A 173 9.97 4.89 8.20
CA ALA A 173 10.72 5.85 7.41
C ALA A 173 9.78 6.90 6.78
N SER A 174 8.68 6.46 6.15
CA SER A 174 7.69 7.35 5.55
C SER A 174 7.07 8.32 6.56
N ARG A 175 6.79 7.86 7.79
CA ARG A 175 6.29 8.74 8.88
C ARG A 175 7.31 9.81 9.29
N SER A 176 8.59 9.45 9.34
CA SER A 176 9.66 10.38 9.73
C SER A 176 9.95 11.46 8.67
N ASP A 177 9.66 11.15 7.40
CA ASP A 177 9.82 12.10 6.29
C ASP A 177 8.63 13.07 6.21
N SER A 178 7.41 12.58 6.46
CA SER A 178 6.19 13.40 6.51
C SER A 178 6.08 14.36 7.72
N GLY A 179 7.01 14.27 8.68
CA GLY A 179 7.03 15.10 9.89
C GLY A 179 8.07 16.23 9.88
N ARG A 180 8.73 16.47 8.74
CA ARG A 180 9.75 17.52 8.57
C ARG A 180 9.25 18.68 7.72
#